data_AF-A0A9P6CF29-F1
#
_entry.id   AF-A0A9P6CF29-F1
#
_cell.length_a   1.000
_cell.length_b   1.000
_cell.length_c   1.000
_cell.angle_alpha   90.00
_cell.angle_beta   90.00
_cell.angle_gamma   90.00
#
_symmetry.space_group_name_H-M   'P 1'
#
loop_
_entity.id
_entity.type
_entity.pdbx_description
1 polymer ?
#
loop_
_entity_poly.entity_id
_entity_poly.type
_entity_poly.pdbx_seq_one_letter_code
_entity_poly.pdbx_strand_id
1 'polypeptide(L)'
;IRRWGKYRLPNNRVLQSQISYKFAGEPSRRYCWFLAIDKASGKQVFGKALAFYEVLSDGASDLYVAYQELTDVETVLGTIHGKSWSDATQVLPTSNIIDIVGIWDETSNIYIIQKH
;
A
#
# COMPACT_ATOMS: atom_id res chain seq x y z
N ILE A 1 -2.97 -17.59 11.82
CA ILE A 1 -2.94 -16.42 10.92
C ILE A 1 -4.35 -15.88 10.77
N ARG A 2 -4.59 -14.61 11.11
CA ARG A 2 -5.88 -13.95 10.83
C ARG A 2 -5.71 -13.04 9.62
N ARG A 3 -6.77 -12.90 8.82
CA ARG A 3 -6.77 -12.11 7.58
C ARG A 3 -7.96 -11.16 7.57
N TRP A 4 -7.73 -9.90 7.20
CA TRP A 4 -8.80 -8.91 7.06
C TRP A 4 -8.54 -7.92 5.93
N GLY A 5 -9.56 -7.13 5.63
CA GLY A 5 -9.58 -6.24 4.48
C GLY A 5 -9.25 -4.77 4.77
N LYS A 6 -9.25 -4.33 6.04
CA LYS A 6 -9.04 -2.92 6.42
C LYS A 6 -8.07 -2.80 7.59
N TYR A 7 -7.18 -1.83 7.56
CA TYR A 7 -6.21 -1.55 8.61
C TYR A 7 -6.21 -0.06 8.98
N ARG A 8 -6.26 0.26 10.27
CA ARG A 8 -6.16 1.63 10.76
C ARG A 8 -4.69 1.99 10.94
N LEU A 9 -4.21 2.97 10.17
CA LEU A 9 -2.86 3.48 10.25
C LEU A 9 -2.66 4.36 11.50
N PRO A 10 -1.41 4.60 11.93
CA PRO A 10 -1.12 5.49 13.06
C PRO A 10 -1.67 6.91 12.89
N ASN A 11 -1.78 7.40 11.65
CA ASN A 11 -2.39 8.69 11.33
C ASN A 11 -3.94 8.67 11.31
N ASN A 12 -4.54 7.63 11.88
CA ASN A 12 -5.99 7.41 12.01
C ASN A 12 -6.75 7.23 10.67
N ARG A 13 -6.06 7.19 9.53
CA ARG A 13 -6.65 6.85 8.23
C ARG A 13 -6.81 5.33 8.11
N VAL A 14 -7.84 4.90 7.39
CA VAL A 14 -8.12 3.47 7.18
C VAL A 14 -7.67 3.06 5.79
N LEU A 15 -6.57 2.31 5.72
CA LEU A 15 -6.12 1.64 4.51
C LEU A 15 -7.01 0.43 4.27
N GLN A 16 -7.60 0.36 3.09
CA GLN A 16 -8.40 -0.76 2.64
C GLN A 16 -7.55 -1.62 1.71
N SER A 17 -7.94 -2.86 1.53
CA SER A 17 -7.24 -3.77 0.62
C SER A 17 -8.20 -4.29 -0.44
N GLN A 18 -7.64 -4.83 -1.52
CA GLN A 18 -8.43 -5.28 -2.65
C GLN A 18 -9.49 -6.34 -2.27
N ILE A 19 -9.22 -7.17 -1.26
CA ILE A 19 -10.20 -8.14 -0.77
C ILE A 19 -11.46 -7.48 -0.19
N SER A 20 -11.37 -6.26 0.35
CA SER A 20 -12.55 -5.51 0.82
C SER A 20 -13.46 -5.06 -0.32
N TYR A 21 -12.93 -4.81 -1.51
CA TYR A 21 -13.73 -4.35 -2.65
C TYR A 21 -14.50 -5.47 -3.34
N LYS A 22 -13.92 -6.68 -3.39
CA LYS A 22 -14.55 -7.85 -4.04
C LYS A 22 -15.95 -8.16 -3.49
N PHE A 23 -16.23 -7.79 -2.24
CA PHE A 23 -17.51 -8.07 -1.59
C PHE A 23 -18.41 -6.83 -1.38
N ALA A 24 -17.88 -5.61 -1.53
CA ALA A 24 -18.58 -4.37 -1.19
C ALA A 24 -18.86 -3.44 -2.40
N GLY A 25 -18.45 -3.84 -3.61
CA GLY A 25 -18.47 -2.98 -4.79
C GLY A 25 -17.23 -2.08 -4.86
N GLU A 26 -16.91 -1.59 -6.06
CA GLU A 26 -15.75 -0.74 -6.29
C GLU A 26 -16.04 0.71 -5.85
N PRO A 27 -15.36 1.24 -4.82
CA PRO A 27 -15.60 2.61 -4.38
C PRO A 27 -14.97 3.62 -5.33
N SER A 28 -15.59 4.80 -5.42
CA SER A 28 -15.08 5.94 -6.21
C SER A 28 -13.69 6.43 -5.78
N ARG A 29 -13.25 6.08 -4.57
CA ARG A 29 -11.89 6.33 -4.06
C ARG A 29 -11.28 5.03 -3.54
N ARG A 30 -10.26 4.55 -4.24
CA ARG A 30 -9.48 3.37 -3.82
C ARG A 30 -8.52 3.77 -2.70
N TYR A 31 -8.95 3.60 -1.45
CA TYR A 31 -8.09 3.73 -0.27
C TYR A 31 -7.15 2.52 -0.09
N CYS A 32 -6.64 1.94 -1.18
CA CYS A 32 -5.75 0.78 -1.13
C CYS A 32 -4.31 1.08 -1.52
N TRP A 33 -4.03 2.29 -1.98
CA TRP A 33 -2.68 2.70 -2.29
C TRP A 33 -2.02 3.36 -1.09
N PHE A 34 -0.76 3.05 -0.87
CA PHE A 34 -0.01 3.55 0.28
C PHE A 34 1.42 3.92 -0.08
N LEU A 35 1.99 4.79 0.76
CA LEU A 35 3.42 5.05 0.87
C LEU A 35 3.93 4.35 2.13
N ALA A 36 5.01 3.60 1.98
CA ALA A 36 5.78 3.01 3.07
C ALA A 36 7.25 3.41 2.97
N ILE A 37 7.98 3.29 4.08
CA ILE A 37 9.45 3.26 4.07
C ILE A 37 9.87 1.87 4.49
N ASP A 38 10.59 1.18 3.61
CA ASP A 38 11.30 -0.03 4.01
C ASP A 38 12.39 0.35 5.01
N LYS A 39 12.20 -0.02 6.27
CA LYS A 39 13.14 0.31 7.36
C LYS A 39 14.52 -0.33 7.18
N ALA A 40 14.64 -1.41 6.41
CA ALA A 40 15.93 -2.04 6.17
C ALA A 40 16.77 -1.24 5.16
N SER A 41 16.14 -0.76 4.08
CA SER A 41 16.84 -0.04 3.00
C SER A 41 16.70 1.49 3.05
N GLY A 42 15.78 2.01 3.87
CA GLY A 42 15.39 3.42 3.89
C GLY A 42 14.62 3.89 2.65
N LYS A 43 14.30 3.00 1.71
CA LYS A 43 13.66 3.35 0.45
C LYS A 43 12.16 3.56 0.61
N GLN A 44 11.65 4.54 -0.13
CA GLN A 44 10.21 4.72 -0.29
C GLN A 44 9.64 3.60 -1.16
N VAL A 45 8.53 3.04 -0.71
CA VAL A 45 7.79 1.99 -1.40
C VAL A 45 6.37 2.49 -1.61
N PHE A 46 5.91 2.45 -2.86
CA PHE A 46 4.52 2.72 -3.20
C PHE A 46 3.83 1.39 -3.48
N GLY A 47 2.73 1.14 -2.79
CA GLY A 47 2.11 -0.17 -2.82
C GLY A 47 0.59 -0.12 -2.94
N LYS A 48 0.03 -1.16 -3.55
CA LYS A 48 -1.39 -1.47 -3.55
C LYS A 48 -1.67 -2.63 -2.61
N ALA A 49 -2.36 -2.36 -1.50
CA ALA A 49 -2.68 -3.35 -0.49
C ALA A 49 -3.65 -4.43 -1.03
N LEU A 50 -3.24 -5.70 -0.93
CA LEU A 50 -4.03 -6.87 -1.36
C LEU A 50 -4.81 -7.47 -0.18
N ALA A 51 -4.14 -7.67 0.95
CA ALA A 51 -4.71 -8.16 2.19
C ALA A 51 -3.80 -7.84 3.39
N PHE A 52 -4.36 -7.87 4.59
CA PHE A 52 -3.62 -7.75 5.84
C PHE A 52 -3.61 -9.07 6.60
N TYR A 53 -2.51 -9.34 7.28
CA TYR A 53 -2.28 -10.58 8.02
C TYR A 53 -1.80 -10.28 9.43
N GLU A 54 -2.36 -10.99 10.41
CA GLU A 54 -1.83 -11.10 11.76
C GLU A 54 -1.17 -12.45 11.92
N VAL A 55 0.11 -12.41 12.26
CA VAL A 55 0.92 -13.58 12.57
C VAL A 55 1.20 -13.56 14.07
N LEU A 56 0.81 -14.63 14.74
CA LEU A 56 1.08 -14.81 16.17
C LEU A 56 2.33 -15.67 16.30
N SER A 57 3.37 -15.15 16.96
CA SER A 57 4.60 -15.88 17.26
C SER A 57 5.03 -15.56 18.68
N ASP A 58 5.27 -16.60 19.49
CA ASP A 58 5.80 -16.50 20.86
C ASP A 58 5.10 -15.47 21.77
N GLY A 59 3.78 -15.33 21.63
CA GLY A 59 2.96 -14.38 22.42
C GLY A 59 2.96 -12.95 21.90
N ALA A 60 3.75 -12.64 20.86
CA ALA A 60 3.69 -11.39 20.12
C ALA A 60 2.73 -11.52 18.92
N SER A 61 2.10 -10.40 18.57
CA SER A 61 1.25 -10.26 17.39
C SER A 61 1.89 -9.29 16.41
N ASP A 62 2.31 -9.80 15.26
CA ASP A 62 2.91 -9.03 14.18
C ASP A 62 1.93 -8.84 13.03
N LEU A 63 1.86 -7.60 12.53
CA LEU A 63 0.94 -7.20 11.48
C LEU A 63 1.68 -6.95 10.17
N TYR A 64 1.22 -7.60 9.12
CA TYR A 64 1.80 -7.52 7.79
C TYR A 64 0.75 -7.12 6.74
N VAL A 65 1.21 -6.47 5.67
CA VAL A 65 0.43 -6.25 4.45
C VAL A 65 1.06 -7.05 3.32
N ALA A 66 0.24 -7.81 2.59
CA ALA A 66 0.60 -8.31 1.27
C ALA A 66 0.19 -7.26 0.24
N TYR A 67 1.08 -6.90 -0.68
CA TYR A 67 0.87 -5.80 -1.61
C TYR A 67 1.49 -6.07 -2.98
N GLN A 68 1.01 -5.34 -3.99
CA GLN A 68 1.73 -5.16 -5.26
C GLN A 68 2.51 -3.87 -5.19
N GLU A 69 3.80 -3.93 -5.46
CA GLU A 69 4.68 -2.76 -5.49
C GLU A 69 4.53 -2.01 -6.82
N LEU A 70 4.61 -0.68 -6.79
CA LEU A 70 4.76 0.15 -7.98
C LEU A 70 6.24 0.14 -8.40
N THR A 71 6.53 -0.28 -9.62
CA THR A 71 7.88 -0.40 -10.16
C THR A 71 8.27 0.81 -11.00
N ASP A 72 9.59 0.93 -11.24
CA ASP A 72 10.19 1.97 -12.08
C ASP A 72 9.81 3.37 -11.60
N VAL A 73 9.81 3.53 -10.27
CA VAL A 73 9.47 4.78 -9.60
C VAL A 73 10.57 5.79 -9.83
N GLU A 74 10.21 6.93 -10.41
CA GLU A 74 11.10 8.05 -10.68
C GLU A 74 10.45 9.37 -10.26
N THR A 75 11.29 10.39 -10.04
CA THR A 75 10.85 11.73 -9.68
C THR A 75 11.21 12.68 -10.81
N VAL A 76 10.20 13.22 -11.50
CA VAL A 76 10.37 14.16 -12.60
C VAL A 76 9.66 15.46 -12.23
N LEU A 77 10.39 16.58 -12.28
CA LEU A 77 9.88 17.92 -11.92
C LEU A 77 9.20 17.95 -10.53
N GLY A 78 9.74 17.20 -9.57
CA GLY A 78 9.21 17.11 -8.21
C GLY A 78 7.96 16.23 -8.05
N THR A 79 7.49 15.60 -9.13
CA THR A 79 6.35 14.67 -9.10
C THR A 79 6.85 13.24 -9.15
N ILE A 80 6.35 12.40 -8.25
CA ILE A 80 6.67 10.97 -8.20
C ILE A 80 5.69 10.21 -9.09
N HIS A 81 6.23 9.39 -9.99
CA HIS A 81 5.45 8.46 -10.82
C HIS A 81 6.17 7.12 -10.97
N GLY A 82 5.40 6.06 -11.21
CA GLY A 82 5.93 4.76 -11.61
C GLY A 82 5.36 4.33 -12.96
N LYS A 83 5.83 3.19 -13.47
CA LYS A 83 5.43 2.70 -14.81
C LYS A 83 4.48 1.52 -14.76
N SER A 84 4.62 0.64 -13.78
CA SER A 84 3.80 -0.57 -13.70
C SER A 84 3.66 -1.11 -12.28
N TRP A 85 2.61 -1.87 -12.03
CA TRP A 85 2.50 -2.66 -10.81
C TRP A 85 3.23 -3.99 -10.98
N SER A 86 4.00 -4.39 -9.98
CA SER A 86 4.65 -5.70 -9.96
C SER A 86 3.61 -6.83 -9.96
N ASP A 87 3.87 -7.87 -10.75
CA ASP A 87 3.14 -9.13 -10.69
C ASP A 87 3.48 -9.94 -9.43
N ALA A 88 4.63 -9.65 -8.81
CA ALA A 88 5.03 -10.30 -7.57
C ALA A 88 4.27 -9.73 -6.38
N THR A 89 3.79 -10.63 -5.52
CA THR A 89 3.25 -10.23 -4.21
C THR A 89 4.41 -10.02 -3.25
N GLN A 90 4.50 -8.82 -2.71
CA GLN A 90 5.47 -8.44 -1.69
C GLN A 90 4.80 -8.42 -0.31
N VAL A 91 5.61 -8.51 0.75
CA VAL A 91 5.14 -8.44 2.13
C VAL A 91 6.01 -7.48 2.94
N LEU A 92 5.37 -6.61 3.72
CA LEU A 92 6.08 -5.75 4.69
C LEU A 92 5.28 -5.58 5.99
N PRO A 93 5.93 -5.24 7.11
CA PRO A 93 5.24 -4.90 8.36
C PRO A 93 4.35 -3.67 8.17
N THR A 94 3.11 -3.69 8.68
CA THR A 94 2.20 -2.54 8.54
C THR A 94 2.72 -1.27 9.23
N SER A 95 3.64 -1.44 10.20
CA SER A 95 4.33 -0.34 10.88
C SER A 95 5.31 0.44 9.99
N ASN A 96 5.56 -0.05 8.76
CA ASN A 96 6.35 0.66 7.75
C ASN A 96 5.47 1.55 6.87
N ILE A 97 4.14 1.42 6.93
CA ILE A 97 3.21 2.23 6.16
C ILE A 97 3.08 3.61 6.82
N ILE A 98 3.30 4.64 6.03
CA ILE A 98 3.32 6.04 6.48
C ILE A 98 1.98 6.69 6.22
N ASP A 99 1.47 6.56 4.98
CA ASP A 99 0.24 7.22 4.59
C ASP A 99 -0.47 6.53 3.41
N ILE A 100 -1.74 6.88 3.23
CA ILE A 100 -2.55 6.51 2.07
C ILE A 100 -2.35 7.58 1.00
N VAL A 101 -1.97 7.15 -0.20
CA VAL A 101 -1.80 8.01 -1.37
C VAL A 101 -2.96 7.86 -2.35
N GLY A 102 -3.22 8.89 -3.13
CA GLY A 102 -4.03 8.79 -4.34
C GLY A 102 -3.15 8.38 -5.52
N ILE A 103 -3.78 7.89 -6.58
CA ILE A 103 -3.10 7.58 -7.83
C ILE A 103 -3.89 8.14 -8.99
N TRP A 104 -3.17 8.69 -9.96
CA TRP A 104 -3.68 9.02 -11.28
C TRP A 104 -2.98 8.11 -12.29
N ASP A 105 -3.77 7.31 -12.99
CA ASP A 105 -3.29 6.30 -13.93
C ASP A 105 -3.68 6.74 -15.35
N GLU A 106 -2.72 7.30 -16.09
CA GLU A 106 -2.91 7.69 -17.48
C GLU A 106 -1.84 7.07 -18.38
N THR A 107 -2.31 6.17 -19.26
CA THR A 107 -1.72 5.53 -20.47
C THR A 107 -0.26 5.07 -20.49
N SER A 108 0.65 5.63 -19.70
CA SER A 108 2.05 5.20 -19.59
C SER A 108 2.68 5.49 -18.21
N ASN A 109 2.05 6.33 -17.38
CA ASN A 109 2.57 6.71 -16.07
C ASN A 109 1.49 6.60 -14.99
N ILE A 110 1.91 6.11 -13.84
CA ILE A 110 1.11 6.02 -12.62
C ILE A 110 1.62 7.10 -11.67
N TYR A 111 0.93 8.23 -11.63
CA TYR A 111 1.31 9.37 -10.79
C TYR A 111 0.78 9.21 -9.37
N ILE A 112 1.65 9.50 -8.40
CA ILE A 112 1.27 9.48 -6.98
C ILE A 112 0.74 10.86 -6.57
N ILE A 113 -0.49 10.89 -6.08
CA ILE A 113 -1.12 12.09 -5.53
C ILE A 113 -1.02 12.04 -4.00
N GLN A 114 -0.14 12.85 -3.44
CA GLN A 114 -0.07 13.06 -1.99
C GLN A 114 -0.92 14.27 -1.61
N LYS A 115 -1.63 14.17 -0.48
CA LYS A 115 -2.21 15.36 0.15
C LYS A 115 -1.17 15.89 1.13
N HIS A 116 -0.76 17.14 0.93
CA HIS A 116 0.01 17.89 1.90
C HIS A 116 -0.86 18.31 3.09
#